data_AF-H3ZA68-F1
#
_entry.id   AF-H3ZA68-F1
#
_cell.length_a   1.000
_cell.length_b   1.000
_cell.length_c   1.000
_cell.angle_alpha   90.00
_cell.angle_beta   90.00
_cell.angle_gamma   90.00
#
_symmetry.space_group_name_H-M   'P 1'
#
loop_
_entity.id
_entity.type
_entity.pdbx_description
1 polymer ?
#
loop_
_entity_poly.entity_id
_entity_poly.type
_entity_poly.pdbx_seq_one_letter_code
_entity_poly.pdbx_strand_id
1 'polypeptide(L)' 'MLSKIVINLYTVLLEIGLWLFLLVGLVAGWQSGGFFGAIFGLFAAAIFGAVFFGAFLVINDIRARVKAIEEKN' A
#
# COMPACT_ATOMS: atom_id res chain seq x y z
N MET A 1 -21.56 -1.67 13.55
CA MET A 1 -20.32 -2.38 13.94
C MET A 1 -19.70 -3.17 12.80
N LEU A 2 -20.48 -3.93 12.00
CA LEU A 2 -19.99 -4.69 10.85
C LEU A 2 -19.23 -3.83 9.81
N SER A 3 -19.77 -2.64 9.49
CA SER A 3 -19.12 -1.68 8.58
C SER A 3 -17.71 -1.27 9.05
N LYS A 4 -17.50 -1.03 10.36
CA LYS A 4 -16.18 -0.68 10.92
C LYS A 4 -15.16 -1.82 10.79
N ILE A 5 -15.59 -3.06 11.01
CA ILE A 5 -14.74 -4.25 10.88
C ILE A 5 -14.31 -4.45 9.42
N VAL A 6 -15.29 -4.40 8.51
CA VAL A 6 -15.05 -4.53 7.06
C VAL A 6 -14.08 -3.43 6.58
N ILE A 7 -14.29 -2.20 7.03
CA ILE A 7 -13.44 -1.05 6.72
C ILE A 7 -12.00 -1.24 7.21
N ASN A 8 -11.79 -1.68 8.45
CA ASN A 8 -10.45 -1.95 8.97
C ASN A 8 -9.78 -3.09 8.22
N LEU A 9 -10.53 -4.14 7.87
CA LEU A 9 -10.01 -5.25 7.07
C LEU A 9 -9.51 -4.75 5.70
N TYR A 10 -10.23 -3.85 5.03
CA TYR A 10 -9.76 -3.27 3.78
C TYR A 10 -8.45 -2.48 3.93
N THR A 11 -8.31 -1.70 5.01
CA THR A 11 -7.06 -0.97 5.30
C THR A 11 -5.90 -1.94 5.47
N VAL A 12 -6.08 -3.00 6.25
CA VAL A 12 -5.05 -4.03 6.48
C VAL A 12 -4.72 -4.78 5.19
N LEU A 13 -5.72 -5.16 4.40
CA LEU A 13 -5.53 -5.82 3.12
C LEU A 13 -4.77 -4.94 2.12
N LEU A 14 -5.05 -3.64 2.10
CA LEU A 14 -4.33 -2.69 1.27
C LEU A 14 -2.86 -2.58 1.67
N GLU A 15 -2.59 -2.50 2.97
CA GLU A 15 -1.23 -2.44 3.49
C GLU A 15 -0.45 -3.71 3.15
N ILE A 16 -1.02 -4.89 3.44
CA ILE A 16 -0.41 -6.18 3.09
C ILE A 16 -0.20 -6.28 1.57
N GLY A 17 -1.17 -5.84 0.77
CA GLY A 17 -1.08 -5.83 -0.69
C GLY A 17 0.09 -4.99 -1.20
N LEU A 18 0.30 -3.80 -0.64
CA LEU A 18 1.43 -2.93 -1.00
C LEU A 18 2.77 -3.54 -0.63
N TRP A 19 2.88 -4.13 0.57
CA TRP A 19 4.10 -4.82 0.99
C TRP A 19 4.44 -5.99 0.08
N LEU A 20 3.45 -6.84 -0.23
CA LEU A 20 3.64 -7.96 -1.15
C LEU A 20 4.03 -7.46 -2.55
N PHE A 21 3.45 -6.36 -3.01
CA PHE A 21 3.78 -5.78 -4.31
C PHE A 21 5.24 -5.30 -4.37
N LEU A 22 5.73 -4.67 -3.31
CA LEU A 22 7.14 -4.28 -3.18
C LEU A 22 8.06 -5.51 -3.15
N LEU A 23 7.69 -6.56 -2.42
CA LEU A 23 8.45 -7.81 -2.39
C LEU A 23 8.52 -8.48 -3.77
N VAL A 24 7.42 -8.50 -4.51
CA VAL A 24 7.40 -9.00 -5.90
C VAL A 24 8.35 -8.17 -6.78
N GLY A 25 8.28 -6.85 -6.70
CA GLY A 25 9.18 -5.96 -7.43
C GLY A 25 10.66 -6.18 -7.09
N LEU A 26 10.97 -6.37 -5.81
CA LEU A 26 12.31 -6.67 -5.31
C LEU A 26 12.82 -8.01 -5.85
N VAL A 27 12.04 -9.08 -5.73
CA VAL A 27 12.45 -10.43 -6.17
C VAL A 27 12.58 -10.48 -7.69
N ALA A 28 11.62 -9.92 -8.42
CA ALA A 28 11.66 -9.86 -9.88
C ALA A 28 12.85 -9.02 -10.38
N GLY A 29 13.09 -7.86 -9.76
CA GLY A 29 14.25 -7.03 -10.05
C GLY A 29 15.57 -7.74 -9.76
N TRP A 30 15.67 -8.44 -8.63
CA TRP A 30 16.85 -9.23 -8.27
C TRP A 30 17.14 -10.32 -9.29
N GLN A 31 16.13 -11.06 -9.73
CA GLN A 31 16.28 -12.10 -10.74
C GLN A 31 16.71 -11.55 -12.11
N SER A 32 16.31 -10.32 -12.45
CA SER A 32 16.64 -9.70 -13.74
C SER A 32 18.03 -9.05 -13.79
N GLY A 33 18.55 -8.55 -12.66
CA GLY A 33 19.76 -7.70 -12.68
C GLY A 33 20.52 -7.63 -11.36
N GLY A 34 20.32 -8.60 -10.48
CA GLY A 34 20.96 -8.66 -9.15
C GLY A 34 20.63 -7.44 -8.31
N PHE A 35 21.63 -6.89 -7.61
CA PHE A 35 21.43 -5.78 -6.68
C PHE A 35 20.84 -4.52 -7.33
N PHE A 36 21.36 -4.09 -8.49
CA PHE A 36 20.85 -2.92 -9.19
C PHE A 36 19.46 -3.15 -9.78
N GLY A 37 19.19 -4.37 -10.27
CA GLY A 37 17.86 -4.77 -10.71
C GLY A 37 16.83 -4.72 -9.58
N ALA A 38 17.19 -5.16 -8.37
CA ALA A 38 16.30 -5.10 -7.20
C ALA A 38 15.97 -3.66 -6.78
N ILE A 39 16.95 -2.76 -6.81
CA ILE A 39 16.71 -1.33 -6.53
C ILE A 39 15.73 -0.75 -7.55
N PHE A 40 15.97 -0.96 -8.84
CA PHE A 40 15.07 -0.47 -9.89
C PHE A 40 13.68 -1.11 -9.80
N GLY A 41 13.60 -2.41 -9.51
CA GLY A 41 12.36 -3.15 -9.31
C GLY A 41 11.54 -2.64 -8.13
N LEU A 42 12.18 -2.28 -7.01
CA LEU A 42 11.53 -1.62 -5.88
C LEU A 42 10.94 -0.26 -6.28
N PHE A 43 11.70 0.57 -7.00
CA PHE A 43 11.20 1.88 -7.45
C PHE A 43 10.02 1.74 -8.40
N ALA A 44 10.13 0.85 -9.39
CA ALA A 44 9.05 0.58 -10.35
C ALA A 44 7.79 0.06 -9.63
N ALA A 45 7.95 -0.88 -8.68
CA ALA A 45 6.84 -1.42 -7.90
C ALA A 45 6.21 -0.38 -6.97
N ALA A 46 7.01 0.51 -6.35
CA ALA A 46 6.49 1.59 -5.52
C ALA A 46 5.67 2.60 -6.34
N ILE A 47 6.17 3.01 -7.50
CA ILE A 47 5.47 3.94 -8.40
C ILE A 47 4.18 3.28 -8.91
N PHE A 48 4.27 2.05 -9.42
CA PHE A 48 3.11 1.35 -9.95
C PHE A 48 2.07 1.05 -8.85
N GLY A 49 2.52 0.63 -7.68
CA GLY A 49 1.66 0.42 -6.51
C GLY A 49 0.96 1.70 -6.08
N ALA A 50 1.67 2.84 -6.06
CA ALA A 50 1.06 4.14 -5.75
C ALA A 50 0.04 4.58 -6.81
N VAL A 51 0.29 4.31 -8.09
CA VAL A 51 -0.67 4.65 -9.17
C VAL A 51 -1.88 3.71 -9.15
N PHE A 52 -1.66 2.39 -9.02
CA PHE A 52 -2.71 1.38 -9.07
C PHE A 52 -3.60 1.39 -7.81
N PHE A 53 -3.00 1.53 -6.62
CA PHE A 53 -3.72 1.61 -5.34
C PHE A 53 -3.98 3.05 -4.87
N GLY A 54 -3.62 4.07 -5.66
CA GLY A 54 -3.63 5.47 -5.26
C GLY A 54 -4.98 5.97 -4.75
N ALA A 55 -6.07 5.63 -5.44
CA ALA A 55 -7.41 6.02 -5.01
C ALA A 55 -7.76 5.43 -3.62
N PHE A 56 -7.41 4.17 -3.39
CA PHE A 56 -7.66 3.51 -2.11
C PHE A 56 -6.76 4.05 -1.00
N LEU A 57 -5.50 4.39 -1.31
CA LEU A 57 -4.58 5.05 -0.38
C LEU A 57 -5.11 6.40 0.08
N VAL A 58 -5.61 7.22 -0.85
CA VAL A 58 -6.21 8.54 -0.54
C VAL A 58 -7.46 8.37 0.33
N ILE A 59 -8.34 7.43 -0.01
CA ILE A 59 -9.55 7.17 0.81
C ILE A 59 -9.16 6.71 2.22
N ASN A 60 -8.12 5.88 2.36
CA ASN A 60 -7.63 5.44 3.66
C ASN A 60 -7.07 6.60 4.49
N ASP A 61 -6.31 7.50 3.87
CA ASP A 61 -5.77 8.70 4.54
C ASP A 61 -6.90 9.64 5.00
N ILE A 62 -7.87 9.95 4.13
CA ILE A 62 -9.04 10.77 4.48
C ILE A 62 -9.78 10.16 5.68
N ARG A 63 -10.00 8.85 5.66
CA ARG A 63 -10.68 8.14 6.75
C ARG A 63 -9.91 8.25 8.07
N ALA A 64 -8.60 8.06 8.04
CA ALA A 64 -7.76 8.20 9.23
C ALA A 64 -7.85 9.61 9.82
N ARG A 65 -7.83 10.65 8.97
CA ARG A 65 -7.97 12.05 9.37
C ARG A 65 -9.34 12.36 9.98
N VAL A 66 -10.42 11.90 9.36
CA VAL A 66 -11.79 12.10 9.89
C VAL A 66 -11.93 11.45 11.27
N LYS A 67 -11.45 10.22 11.44
CA LYS A 67 -11.48 9.54 12.73
C LYS A 67 -10.69 10.30 13.81
N ALA A 68 -9.52 10.84 13.46
CA ALA A 68 -8.74 11.65 14.39
C ALA A 68 -9.41 12.99 14.77
N ILE A 69 -10.33 13.50 13.94
CA ILE A 69 -11.16 14.68 14.26
C ILE A 69 -12.32 14.28 15.16
N GLU A 70 -12.99 13.15 14.87
CA GLU A 70 -14.06 12.62 15.72
C GLU A 70 -13.58 12.31 17.14
N GLU A 71 -12.36 11.78 17.30
CA GLU A 71 -11.79 11.47 18.63
C GLU A 71 -11.36 12.73 19.43
N LYS A 72 -11.28 13.89 18.79
CA LYS A 72 -10.94 15.17 19.44
C LYS A 72 -12.14 15.99 19.89
N ASN A 73 -13.33 15.70 19.38
CA ASN A 73 -14.59 16.37 19.74
C ASN A 73 -15.40 15.51 20.72
#